data_AF-A0A7S0E073-F1
#
_entry.id   AF-A0A7S0E073-F1
#
_cell.length_a   1.000
_cell.length_b   1.000
_cell.length_c   1.000
_cell.angle_alpha   90.00
_cell.angle_beta   90.00
_cell.angle_gamma   90.00
#
_symmetry.space_group_name_H-M   'P 1'
#
loop_
_entity.id
_entity.type
_entity.pdbx_description
1 polymer ?
#
loop_
_entity_poly.entity_id
_entity_poly.type
_entity_poly.pdbx_seq_one_letter_code
_entity_poly.pdbx_strand_id
1 'polypeptide(L)'
;GDRHAPLCIKIDVEPTNKQIPSYSLMFSVEKVTMGLRYGVEIKDRKTLLKVYHRCFLGVDAVKWLTQHALKAFMDKEKISHDEPPTDRLLLLSRSAAFLLGQRLLETEVFRQINKSK
;
A
#
# COMPACT_ATOMS: atom_id res chain seq x y z
N GLY A 1 25.76 -9.10 15.70
CA GLY A 1 24.97 -9.10 14.45
C GLY A 1 23.82 -8.16 14.66
N ASP A 2 23.89 -6.98 14.07
CA ASP A 2 23.02 -5.85 14.37
C ASP A 2 21.57 -6.18 14.00
N ARG A 3 20.69 -6.31 15.00
CA ARG A 3 19.25 -6.51 14.79
C ARG A 3 18.62 -5.14 14.66
N HIS A 4 18.78 -4.51 13.50
CA HIS A 4 18.02 -3.31 13.21
C HIS A 4 16.53 -3.62 13.34
N ALA A 5 15.82 -2.84 14.17
CA ALA A 5 14.38 -2.98 14.33
C ALA A 5 13.70 -2.84 12.95
N PRO A 6 12.70 -3.67 12.63
CA PRO A 6 12.06 -3.62 11.33
C PRO A 6 11.41 -2.25 11.12
N LEU A 7 11.75 -1.58 10.01
CA LEU A 7 11.14 -0.31 9.63
C LEU A 7 9.64 -0.52 9.44
N CYS A 8 8.84 0.23 10.20
CA CYS A 8 7.38 0.19 10.14
C CYS A 8 6.84 1.55 9.71
N ILE A 9 5.86 1.54 8.80
CA ILE A 9 5.09 2.71 8.42
C ILE A 9 3.77 2.66 9.19
N LYS A 10 3.51 3.71 9.96
CA LYS A 10 2.22 3.96 10.60
C LYS A 10 1.37 4.81 9.67
N ILE A 11 0.16 4.37 9.36
CA ILE A 11 -0.84 5.10 8.59
C ILE A 11 -2.03 5.37 9.50
N ASP A 12 -2.32 6.65 9.69
CA ASP A 12 -3.52 7.10 10.40
C ASP A 12 -4.56 7.52 9.34
N VAL A 13 -5.72 6.87 9.37
CA VAL A 13 -6.85 7.18 8.49
C VAL A 13 -7.96 7.77 9.34
N GLU A 14 -8.25 9.05 9.09
CA GLU A 14 -9.32 9.78 9.76
C GLU A 14 -10.61 9.66 8.93
N PRO A 15 -11.70 9.16 9.51
CA PRO A 15 -13.01 9.22 8.87
C PRO A 15 -13.49 10.68 8.80
N THR A 16 -14.22 11.04 7.75
CA THR A 16 -14.80 12.38 7.56
C THR A 16 -15.77 12.79 8.66
N ASN A 17 -16.38 11.82 9.36
CA ASN A 17 -17.17 12.06 10.55
C ASN A 17 -16.31 11.87 11.81
N LYS A 18 -16.06 12.96 12.54
CA LYS A 18 -15.25 13.00 13.78
C LYS A 18 -15.78 12.15 14.94
N GLN A 19 -17.00 11.63 14.85
CA GLN A 19 -17.56 10.69 15.83
C GLN A 19 -17.06 9.25 15.62
N ILE A 20 -16.47 8.95 14.47
CA ILE A 20 -15.93 7.63 14.15
C ILE A 20 -14.44 7.62 14.58
N PRO A 21 -13.96 6.59 15.30
CA PRO A 21 -12.57 6.53 15.74
C PRO A 21 -11.61 6.56 14.54
N SER A 22 -10.50 7.29 14.68
CA SER A 22 -9.41 7.23 13.72
C SER A 22 -8.76 5.85 13.74
N TYR A 23 -8.38 5.37 12.57
CA TYR A 23 -7.75 4.07 12.44
C TYR A 23 -6.26 4.23 12.25
N SER A 24 -5.51 3.69 13.19
CA SER A 24 -4.08 3.50 13.01
C SER A 24 -3.75 2.08 12.51
N LEU A 25 -3.07 1.98 11.37
CA LEU A 25 -2.54 0.73 10.83
C LEU A 25 -1.01 0.80 10.81
N MET A 26 -0.36 -0.30 11.18
CA MET A 26 1.11 -0.44 11.10
C MET A 26 1.48 -1.48 10.06
N PHE A 27 2.38 -1.09 9.15
CA PHE A 27 2.88 -1.95 8.08
C PHE A 27 4.38 -2.08 8.20
N SER A 28 4.88 -3.32 8.26
CA SER A 28 6.31 -3.59 8.09
C SER A 28 6.69 -3.33 6.64
N VAL A 29 7.69 -2.46 6.43
CA VAL A 29 8.19 -2.12 5.09
C VAL A 29 8.65 -3.37 4.36
N GLU A 30 9.43 -4.22 5.03
CA GLU A 30 9.92 -5.47 4.45
C GLU A 30 8.79 -6.37 3.96
N LYS A 31 7.76 -6.59 4.78
CA LYS A 31 6.62 -7.45 4.42
C LYS A 31 5.82 -6.86 3.26
N VAL A 32 5.58 -5.55 3.27
CA VAL A 32 4.85 -4.88 2.18
C VAL A 32 5.64 -4.93 0.89
N THR A 33 6.96 -4.69 0.93
CA THR A 33 7.81 -4.74 -0.26
C THR A 33 7.91 -6.15 -0.83
N MET A 34 8.07 -7.15 0.04
CA MET A 34 8.06 -8.55 -0.37
C MET A 34 6.72 -8.91 -1.01
N GLY A 35 5.61 -8.54 -0.36
CA GLY A 35 4.26 -8.77 -0.87
C GLY A 35 4.02 -8.12 -2.23
N LEU A 36 4.44 -6.86 -2.40
CA LEU A 36 4.34 -6.15 -3.68
C LEU A 36 5.13 -6.85 -4.79
N ARG A 37 6.38 -7.29 -4.52
CA ARG A 37 7.22 -7.97 -5.52
C ARG A 37 6.56 -9.20 -6.13
N TYR A 38 5.78 -9.93 -5.34
CA TYR A 38 5.02 -11.10 -5.80
C TYR A 38 3.58 -10.79 -6.21
N GLY A 39 3.07 -9.63 -5.78
CA GLY A 39 1.67 -9.24 -5.95
C GLY A 39 1.38 -8.39 -7.19
N VAL A 40 2.42 -7.86 -7.86
CA VAL A 40 2.27 -7.05 -9.07
C VAL A 40 3.15 -7.57 -10.21
N GLU A 41 2.72 -7.33 -11.44
CA GLU A 41 3.49 -7.72 -12.62
C GLU A 41 4.68 -6.76 -12.82
N ILE A 42 5.87 -7.26 -12.50
CA ILE A 42 7.15 -6.60 -12.77
C ILE A 42 7.68 -7.08 -14.12
N LYS A 43 7.72 -6.18 -15.11
CA LYS A 43 8.27 -6.47 -16.43
C LYS A 43 8.85 -5.23 -17.10
N ASP A 44 9.52 -5.45 -18.21
CA ASP A 44 9.96 -4.35 -19.07
C ASP A 44 8.75 -3.75 -19.78
N ARG A 45 8.60 -2.42 -19.72
CA ARG A 45 7.48 -1.70 -20.34
C ARG A 45 8.01 -0.63 -21.28
N LYS A 46 7.43 -0.53 -22.49
CA LYS A 46 7.81 0.46 -23.49
C LYS A 46 6.73 1.53 -23.62
N THR A 47 7.12 2.79 -23.49
CA THR A 47 6.23 3.96 -23.64
C THR A 47 6.95 5.08 -24.36
N LEU A 48 6.32 5.70 -25.38
CA LEU A 48 6.85 6.86 -26.12
C LEU A 48 8.36 6.76 -26.42
N LEU A 49 8.77 5.65 -27.06
CA LEU A 49 10.15 5.33 -27.47
C LEU A 49 11.16 4.99 -26.36
N LYS A 50 10.78 5.01 -25.07
CA LYS A 50 11.64 4.58 -23.96
C LYS A 50 11.23 3.21 -23.44
N VAL A 51 12.22 2.36 -23.14
CA VAL A 51 12.03 1.10 -22.40
C VAL A 51 12.36 1.36 -20.94
N TYR A 52 11.44 0.95 -20.06
CA TYR A 52 11.59 0.97 -18.62
C TYR A 52 11.76 -0.47 -18.15
N HIS A 53 12.96 -0.80 -17.70
CA HIS A 53 13.27 -2.16 -17.28
C HIS A 53 12.71 -2.45 -15.89
N ARG A 54 12.17 -3.67 -15.71
CA ARG A 54 11.75 -4.23 -14.42
C ARG A 54 10.88 -3.29 -13.60
N CYS A 55 9.82 -2.75 -14.20
CA CYS A 55 8.89 -1.85 -13.54
C CYS A 55 7.49 -2.45 -13.40
N PHE A 56 6.73 -1.90 -12.47
CA PHE A 56 5.31 -2.20 -12.28
C PHE A 56 4.47 -0.95 -12.51
N LEU A 57 3.18 -1.12 -12.80
CA LEU A 57 2.27 0.01 -12.92
C LEU A 57 1.82 0.47 -11.54
N GLY A 58 1.80 1.78 -11.30
CA GLY A 58 1.33 2.34 -10.03
C GLY A 58 -0.11 1.93 -9.69
N VAL A 59 -0.98 1.79 -10.71
CA VAL A 59 -2.36 1.32 -10.51
C VAL A 59 -2.42 -0.12 -9.97
N ASP A 60 -1.52 -1.00 -10.41
CA ASP A 60 -1.46 -2.38 -9.92
C ASP A 60 -0.96 -2.43 -8.48
N ALA A 61 0.04 -1.61 -8.17
CA ALA A 61 0.53 -1.46 -6.79
C ALA A 61 -0.53 -0.90 -5.85
N VAL A 62 -1.26 0.14 -6.25
CA VAL A 62 -2.36 0.70 -5.43
C VAL A 62 -3.48 -0.31 -5.24
N LYS A 63 -3.82 -1.09 -6.27
CA LYS A 63 -4.80 -2.19 -6.16
C LYS A 63 -4.35 -3.22 -5.13
N TRP A 64 -3.10 -3.66 -5.18
CA TRP A 64 -2.54 -4.61 -4.21
C TRP A 64 -2.52 -4.03 -2.79
N LEU A 65 -2.05 -2.79 -2.62
CA LEU A 65 -2.02 -2.10 -1.33
C LEU A 65 -3.42 -1.92 -0.74
N THR A 66 -4.44 -1.68 -1.59
CA THR A 66 -5.84 -1.57 -1.16
C THR A 66 -6.35 -2.89 -0.58
N GLN A 67 -6.07 -4.01 -1.23
CA GLN A 67 -6.44 -5.34 -0.72
C GLN A 67 -5.72 -5.65 0.59
N HIS A 68 -4.43 -5.29 0.68
CA HIS A 68 -3.65 -5.50 1.88
C HIS A 68 -4.13 -4.64 3.06
N ALA A 69 -4.46 -3.37 2.82
CA ALA A 69 -5.05 -2.49 3.83
C ALA A 69 -6.44 -2.97 4.26
N LEU A 70 -7.26 -3.44 3.32
CA LEU A 70 -8.58 -3.99 3.62
C LEU A 70 -8.49 -5.17 4.59
N LYS A 71 -7.56 -6.10 4.34
CA LYS A 71 -7.30 -7.22 5.24
C LYS A 71 -6.98 -6.74 6.65
N ALA A 72 -6.11 -5.73 6.78
CA ALA A 72 -5.72 -5.17 8.06
C ALA A 72 -6.89 -4.47 8.79
N PHE A 73 -7.79 -3.81 8.06
CA PHE A 73 -9.01 -3.24 8.65
C PHE A 73 -9.99 -4.33 9.11
N MET A 74 -10.21 -5.37 8.30
CA MET A 74 -11.06 -6.51 8.66
C MET A 74 -10.54 -7.21 9.93
N ASP A 75 -9.23 -7.46 10.00
CA ASP A 75 -8.59 -8.04 11.19
C ASP A 75 -8.79 -7.14 12.43
N LYS A 76 -8.67 -5.82 12.27
CA LYS A 76 -8.85 -4.85 13.35
C LYS A 76 -10.30 -4.76 13.84
N GLU A 77 -11.27 -4.94 12.94
CA GLU A 77 -12.70 -4.96 13.26
C GLU A 77 -13.23 -6.37 13.58
N LYS A 78 -12.35 -7.39 13.54
CA LYS A 78 -12.70 -8.81 13.75
C LYS A 78 -13.79 -9.30 12.81
N ILE A 79 -13.80 -8.79 11.59
CA ILE A 79 -14.70 -9.20 10.50
C ILE A 79 -14.10 -10.43 9.82
N SER A 80 -14.92 -11.42 9.49
CA SER A 80 -14.45 -12.62 8.78
C SER A 80 -14.01 -12.28 7.35
N HIS A 81 -12.96 -12.93 6.86
CA HIS A 81 -12.46 -12.73 5.48
C HIS A 81 -13.39 -13.32 4.41
N ASP A 82 -14.37 -14.15 4.81
CA ASP A 82 -15.40 -14.69 3.93
C ASP A 82 -16.59 -13.71 3.75
N GLU A 83 -16.69 -12.69 4.61
CA GLU A 83 -17.73 -11.66 4.50
C GLU A 83 -17.32 -10.58 3.49
N PRO A 84 -18.26 -10.11 2.64
CA PRO A 84 -17.96 -9.03 1.72
C PRO A 84 -17.64 -7.74 2.49
N PRO A 85 -16.61 -6.99 2.09
CA PRO A 85 -16.25 -5.73 2.72
C PRO A 85 -17.35 -4.68 2.53
N THR A 86 -17.66 -3.92 3.58
CA THR A 86 -18.56 -2.77 3.47
C THR A 86 -17.95 -1.65 2.62
N ASP A 87 -18.79 -0.79 2.03
CA ASP A 87 -18.33 0.38 1.27
C ASP A 87 -17.42 1.30 2.10
N ARG A 88 -17.69 1.41 3.41
CA ARG A 88 -16.86 2.15 4.34
C ARG A 88 -15.45 1.57 4.42
N LEU A 89 -15.32 0.25 4.56
CA LEU A 89 -14.02 -0.42 4.59
C LEU A 89 -13.29 -0.29 3.25
N LEU A 90 -13.99 -0.41 2.14
CA LEU A 90 -13.41 -0.19 0.80
C LEU A 90 -12.87 1.24 0.65
N LEU A 91 -13.61 2.24 1.12
CA LEU A 91 -13.17 3.64 1.09
C LEU A 91 -11.94 3.87 1.98
N LEU A 92 -11.97 3.40 3.23
CA LEU A 92 -10.84 3.50 4.16
C LEU A 92 -9.59 2.80 3.61
N SER A 93 -9.76 1.64 2.98
CA SER A 93 -8.67 0.86 2.39
C SER A 93 -8.01 1.57 1.22
N ARG A 94 -8.78 2.25 0.37
CA ARG A 94 -8.24 3.07 -0.72
C ARG A 94 -7.44 4.26 -0.19
N SER A 95 -7.96 4.95 0.82
CA SER A 95 -7.25 6.05 1.48
C SER A 95 -5.95 5.58 2.15
N ALA A 96 -6.01 4.46 2.88
CA ALA A 96 -4.84 3.85 3.49
C ALA A 96 -3.79 3.42 2.45
N ALA A 97 -4.22 2.82 1.33
CA ALA A 97 -3.33 2.38 0.26
C ALA A 97 -2.61 3.55 -0.42
N PHE A 98 -3.32 4.66 -0.63
CA PHE A 98 -2.71 5.88 -1.17
C PHE A 98 -1.63 6.43 -0.23
N LEU A 99 -1.97 6.61 1.05
CA LEU A 99 -1.01 7.10 2.06
C LEU A 99 0.18 6.16 2.20
N LEU A 100 -0.06 4.85 2.26
CA LEU A 100 0.99 3.83 2.33
C LEU A 100 1.90 3.88 1.09
N GLY A 101 1.32 4.03 -0.10
CA GLY A 101 2.07 4.21 -1.35
C GLY A 101 2.98 5.44 -1.31
N GLN A 102 2.48 6.58 -0.81
CA GLN A 102 3.28 7.79 -0.63
C GLN A 102 4.44 7.57 0.34
N ARG A 103 4.18 6.97 1.51
CA ARG A 103 5.22 6.66 2.50
C ARG A 103 6.28 5.70 1.97
N LEU A 104 5.88 4.70 1.18
CA LEU A 104 6.84 3.77 0.56
C LEU A 104 7.77 4.48 -0.43
N LEU A 105 7.29 5.51 -1.14
CA LEU A 105 8.13 6.37 -1.98
C LEU A 105 9.06 7.26 -1.13
N GLU A 106 8.57 7.85 -0.04
CA GLU A 106 9.38 8.65 0.90
C GLU A 106 10.51 7.84 1.54
N THR A 107 10.29 6.55 1.80
CA THR A 107 11.31 5.62 2.33
C THR A 107 12.31 5.14 1.27
N GLU A 108 12.19 5.59 0.02
CA GLU A 108 13.01 5.19 -1.14
C GLU A 108 13.03 3.68 -1.46
N VAL A 109 12.13 2.91 -0.85
CA VAL A 109 11.93 1.47 -1.08
C VAL A 109 11.49 1.21 -2.51
N PHE A 110 10.68 2.12 -3.06
CA PHE A 110 10.35 2.19 -4.48
C PHE A 110 10.62 3.59 -5.01
N ARG A 111 10.85 3.70 -6.31
CA ARG A 111 10.99 4.98 -6.99
C ARG A 111 9.99 5.08 -8.12
N GLN A 112 9.29 6.21 -8.18
CA GLN A 112 8.42 6.51 -9.30
C GLN A 112 9.26 6.78 -10.53
N ILE A 113 8.93 6.12 -11.63
CA ILE A 113 9.60 6.30 -12.91
C ILE A 113 8.80 7.34 -13.69
N ASN A 114 9.04 8.63 -13.45
CA ASN A 114 8.66 9.71 -14.37
C ASN A 114 9.61 10.90 -14.25
N LYS A 115 9.72 11.61 -15.39
CA LYS A 115 10.82 12.42 -15.93
C LYS A 115 11.56 13.31 -14.91
N SER A 116 12.88 13.41 -15.11
CA SER A 116 13.71 14.52 -14.61
C SER A 116 12.94 15.84 -14.64
N LYS A 117 13.16 16.64 -13.60
CA LYS A 117 13.04 18.09 -13.74
C LYS A 117 13.75 18.56 -15.01
#